data_AF-A0A7V8Y8R8-F1
#
_entry.id   AF-A0A7V8Y8R8-F1
#
_cell.length_a   1.000
_cell.length_b   1.000
_cell.length_c   1.000
_cell.angle_alpha   90.00
_cell.angle_beta   90.00
_cell.angle_gamma   90.00
#
_symmetry.space_group_name_H-M   'P 1'
#
loop_
_entity.id
_entity.type
_entity.pdbx_description
1 polymer ?
#
loop_
_entity_poly.entity_id
_entity_poly.type
_entity_poly.pdbx_seq_one_letter_code
_entity_poly.pdbx_strand_id
1 'polypeptide(L)'
;MTGETNIERVVNRLRATAEPSTLECYASGYDLGMQWASERATWPDLKTLAAQSREAWFKLQLGPNHSLIDFLAEEAWDCEPPAGGIKLAREPFVEGVVAGAAYIHDSVLSRLLVRP
;
A
#
# COMPACT_ATOMS: atom_id res chain seq x y z
N MET A 1 -10.72 -33.06 -11.72
CA MET A 1 -9.25 -32.90 -11.69
C MET A 1 -8.97 -31.43 -11.94
N THR A 2 -9.02 -30.62 -10.88
CA THR A 2 -8.86 -29.17 -10.96
C THR A 2 -7.39 -28.86 -11.16
N GLY A 3 -7.05 -28.39 -12.36
CA GLY A 3 -5.72 -27.88 -12.64
C GLY A 3 -5.52 -26.61 -11.84
N GLU A 4 -4.79 -26.73 -10.74
CA GLU A 4 -4.29 -25.60 -9.97
C GLU A 4 -3.57 -24.65 -10.94
N THR A 5 -4.01 -23.39 -10.99
CA THR A 5 -3.45 -22.41 -11.91
C THR A 5 -1.97 -22.17 -11.57
N ASN A 6 -1.16 -21.78 -12.55
CA ASN A 6 0.25 -21.48 -12.30
C ASN A 6 0.43 -20.41 -11.21
N ILE A 7 -0.53 -19.50 -11.05
CA ILE A 7 -0.54 -18.47 -10.00
C ILE A 7 -0.77 -19.12 -8.62
N GLU A 8 -1.77 -19.99 -8.48
CA GLU A 8 -2.05 -20.69 -7.23
C GLU A 8 -0.83 -21.50 -6.75
N ARG A 9 -0.14 -22.19 -7.66
CA ARG A 9 1.09 -22.91 -7.34
C ARG A 9 2.19 -21.97 -6.83
N VAL A 10 2.36 -20.81 -7.46
CA VAL A 10 3.36 -19.81 -7.03
C VAL A 10 2.99 -19.24 -5.66
N VAL A 11 1.72 -18.91 -5.43
CA VAL A 11 1.21 -18.43 -4.13
C VAL A 11 1.48 -19.46 -3.03
N ASN A 12 1.16 -20.73 -3.26
CA ASN A 12 1.36 -21.79 -2.29
C ASN A 12 2.84 -22.01 -1.96
N ARG A 13 3.70 -21.98 -2.98
CA ARG A 13 5.16 -22.05 -2.78
C ARG A 13 5.68 -20.86 -1.95
N LEU A 14 5.26 -19.64 -2.27
CA LEU A 14 5.73 -18.44 -1.59
C LEU A 14 5.22 -18.35 -0.15
N ARG A 15 3.98 -18.75 0.10
CA ARG A 15 3.43 -18.90 1.46
C ARG A 15 4.24 -19.86 2.31
N ALA A 16 4.69 -20.97 1.74
CA ALA A 16 5.52 -21.94 2.47
C ALA A 16 6.91 -21.42 2.87
N THR A 17 7.37 -20.31 2.27
CA THR A 17 8.69 -19.72 2.53
C THR A 17 8.66 -18.43 3.34
N ALA A 18 7.47 -17.88 3.59
CA ALA A 18 7.31 -16.65 4.34
C ALA A 18 6.83 -16.95 5.76
N GLU A 19 7.30 -16.17 6.73
CA GLU A 19 6.70 -16.17 8.06
C GLU A 19 5.23 -15.72 7.93
N PRO A 20 4.23 -16.50 8.43
CA PRO A 20 2.82 -16.17 8.28
C PRO A 20 2.47 -14.74 8.70
N SER A 21 3.07 -14.27 9.80
CA SER A 21 2.89 -12.90 10.31
C SER A 21 3.36 -11.82 9.32
N THR A 22 4.39 -12.08 8.53
CA THR A 22 4.89 -11.13 7.52
C THR A 22 3.89 -10.95 6.39
N LEU A 23 3.27 -12.03 5.94
CA LEU A 23 2.25 -11.99 4.89
C LEU A 23 0.97 -11.33 5.39
N GLU A 24 0.56 -11.63 6.62
CA GLU A 24 -0.61 -11.00 7.26
C GLU A 24 -0.41 -9.49 7.43
N CYS A 25 0.76 -9.06 7.92
CA CYS A 25 1.09 -7.63 8.02
C CYS A 25 1.06 -6.94 6.65
N TYR A 26 1.66 -7.57 5.62
CA TYR A 26 1.63 -7.02 4.26
C TYR A 26 0.20 -6.92 3.71
N ALA A 27 -0.62 -7.98 3.88
CA ALA A 27 -1.99 -7.99 3.41
C ALA A 27 -2.86 -6.93 4.10
N SER A 28 -2.74 -6.80 5.43
CA SER A 28 -3.43 -5.76 6.19
C SER A 28 -3.02 -4.36 5.73
N GLY A 29 -1.73 -4.12 5.53
CA GLY A 29 -1.24 -2.87 4.96
C GLY A 29 -1.78 -2.62 3.56
N TYR A 30 -1.83 -3.64 2.72
CA TYR A 30 -2.34 -3.56 1.35
C TYR A 30 -3.80 -3.11 1.30
N ASP A 31 -4.66 -3.75 2.09
CA ASP A 31 -6.08 -3.40 2.18
C ASP A 31 -6.26 -1.97 2.68
N LEU A 32 -5.50 -1.58 3.71
CA LEU A 32 -5.53 -0.23 4.27
C LEU A 32 -5.05 0.84 3.26
N GLY A 33 -4.00 0.53 2.48
CA GLY A 33 -3.50 1.39 1.42
C GLY A 33 -4.51 1.59 0.29
N MET A 34 -5.25 0.54 -0.06
CA MET A 34 -6.36 0.65 -1.01
C MET A 34 -7.50 1.52 -0.48
N GLN A 35 -7.87 1.34 0.80
CA GLN A 35 -8.93 2.13 1.44
C GLN A 35 -8.56 3.61 1.47
N TRP A 36 -7.38 3.96 1.98
CA TRP A 36 -6.88 5.33 1.97
C TRP A 36 -6.92 5.95 0.58
N ALA A 37 -6.38 5.23 -0.41
CA ALA A 37 -6.29 5.71 -1.78
C ALA A 37 -7.66 5.95 -2.43
N SER A 38 -8.68 5.20 -2.00
CA SER A 38 -10.04 5.30 -2.52
C SER A 38 -10.85 6.39 -1.84
N GLU A 39 -10.62 6.65 -0.56
CA GLU A 39 -11.47 7.51 0.27
C GLU A 39 -10.89 8.91 0.51
N ARG A 40 -9.57 9.02 0.66
CA ARG A 40 -8.93 10.24 1.17
C ARG A 40 -7.79 10.77 0.32
N ALA A 41 -7.15 9.94 -0.50
CA ALA A 41 -5.97 10.36 -1.22
C ALA A 41 -6.28 11.45 -2.25
N THR A 42 -5.45 12.48 -2.24
CA THR A 42 -5.39 13.45 -3.34
C THR A 42 -4.57 12.86 -4.50
N TRP A 43 -4.82 13.32 -5.73
CA TRP A 43 -4.03 12.85 -6.89
C TRP A 43 -2.51 13.05 -6.72
N PRO A 44 -2.01 14.20 -6.20
CA PRO A 44 -0.58 14.36 -5.90
C PRO A 44 -0.02 13.34 -4.91
N ASP A 45 -0.74 13.08 -3.81
CA ASP A 45 -0.33 12.09 -2.79
C ASP A 45 -0.25 10.69 -3.41
N LEU A 46 -1.31 10.32 -4.14
CA LEU A 46 -1.44 9.01 -4.77
C LEU A 46 -0.35 8.77 -5.83
N LYS A 47 -0.05 9.78 -6.65
CA LYS A 47 1.05 9.72 -7.63
C LYS A 47 2.40 9.58 -6.95
N THR A 48 2.62 10.28 -5.83
CA THR A 48 3.88 10.21 -5.07
C THR A 48 4.10 8.80 -4.50
N LEU A 49 3.08 8.22 -3.85
CA LEU A 49 3.17 6.86 -3.32
C LEU A 49 3.33 5.81 -4.43
N ALA A 50 2.64 5.97 -5.55
CA ALA A 50 2.79 5.06 -6.67
C ALA A 50 4.17 5.15 -7.33
N ALA A 51 4.81 6.34 -7.36
CA ALA A 51 6.19 6.44 -7.80
C ALA A 51 7.12 5.72 -6.81
N GLN A 52 6.92 5.92 -5.52
CA GLN A 52 7.68 5.28 -4.45
C GLN A 52 7.63 3.74 -4.54
N SER A 53 6.47 3.16 -4.86
CA SER A 53 6.32 1.70 -4.96
C SER A 53 7.19 1.04 -6.04
N ARG A 54 7.65 1.82 -7.03
CA ARG A 54 8.42 1.34 -8.19
C ARG A 54 9.93 1.50 -8.02
N GLU A 55 10.36 2.24 -7.01
CA GLU A 55 11.77 2.52 -6.76
C GLU A 55 12.33 1.66 -5.62
N ALA A 56 13.65 1.53 -5.55
CA ALA A 56 14.29 0.94 -4.38
C ALA A 56 14.25 1.98 -3.24
N TRP A 57 13.48 1.69 -2.19
CA TRP A 57 13.34 2.58 -1.04
C TRP A 57 13.54 1.89 0.29
N PHE A 58 13.93 2.67 1.29
CA PHE A 58 14.20 2.22 2.65
C PHE A 58 13.27 2.85 3.70
N LYS A 59 12.75 4.06 3.41
CA LYS A 59 11.79 4.76 4.26
C LYS A 59 10.77 5.49 3.40
N LEU A 60 9.50 5.47 3.83
CA LEU A 60 8.45 6.30 3.29
C LEU A 60 8.47 7.63 4.06
N GLN A 61 8.68 8.72 3.35
CA GLN A 61 8.67 10.06 3.93
C GLN A 61 7.39 10.78 3.55
N LEU A 62 6.60 11.14 4.57
CA LEU A 62 5.32 11.83 4.40
C LEU A 62 5.44 13.25 4.95
N GLY A 63 4.97 14.22 4.17
CA GLY A 63 4.98 15.63 4.58
C GLY A 63 3.94 15.94 5.66
N PRO A 64 4.05 17.08 6.38
CA PRO A 64 3.21 17.45 7.52
C PRO A 64 1.69 17.43 7.34
N ASN A 65 1.21 17.46 6.10
CA ASN A 65 -0.22 17.50 5.77
C ASN A 65 -0.60 16.37 4.79
N HIS A 66 0.22 15.32 4.72
CA HIS A 66 -0.06 14.21 3.83
C HIS A 66 -1.24 13.42 4.39
N SER A 67 -2.31 13.30 3.60
CA SER A 67 -3.60 12.69 4.03
C SER A 67 -3.46 11.27 4.61
N LEU A 68 -2.41 10.54 4.22
CA LEU A 68 -2.09 9.22 4.79
C LEU A 68 -1.70 9.26 6.27
N ILE A 69 -1.12 10.35 6.77
CA ILE A 69 -0.71 10.46 8.18
C ILE A 69 -1.94 10.38 9.07
N ASP A 70 -2.94 11.22 8.81
CA ASP A 70 -4.19 11.25 9.56
C ASP A 70 -4.93 9.92 9.46
N PHE A 71 -4.93 9.31 8.26
CA PHE A 71 -5.56 8.02 8.05
C PHE A 71 -4.89 6.88 8.83
N LEU A 72 -3.56 6.81 8.85
CA LEU A 72 -2.84 5.78 9.62
C LEU A 72 -3.00 5.98 11.12
N ALA A 73 -3.04 7.23 11.58
CA ALA A 73 -3.26 7.56 12.98
C ALA A 73 -4.63 7.05 13.46
N GLU A 74 -5.67 7.26 12.67
CA GLU A 74 -7.04 6.81 12.95
C GLU A 74 -7.22 5.30 12.82
N GLU A 75 -6.79 4.72 11.69
CA GLU A 75 -7.19 3.35 11.31
C GLU A 75 -6.19 2.26 11.73
N ALA A 76 -4.93 2.63 12.00
CA ALA A 76 -3.87 1.65 12.27
C ALA A 76 -3.19 1.83 13.63
N TRP A 77 -2.98 3.07 14.07
CA TRP A 77 -2.21 3.36 15.29
C TRP A 77 -3.07 3.68 16.49
N ASP A 78 -4.35 4.00 16.28
CA ASP A 78 -5.29 4.42 17.34
C ASP A 78 -4.68 5.54 18.20
N CYS A 79 -4.16 6.57 17.52
CA CYS A 79 -3.50 7.69 18.18
C CYS A 79 -3.80 9.02 17.49
N GLU A 80 -3.52 10.12 18.17
CA GLU A 80 -3.50 11.44 17.52
C GLU A 80 -2.44 11.48 16.42
N PRO A 81 -2.72 12.14 15.28
CA PRO A 81 -1.75 12.27 14.22
C PRO A 81 -0.52 13.04 14.71
N PRO A 82 0.69 12.55 14.43
CA PRO A 82 1.91 13.22 14.86
C PRO A 82 2.02 14.61 14.22
N ALA A 83 2.45 15.60 15.01
CA ALA A 83 2.68 16.94 14.50
C ALA A 83 3.89 16.95 13.55
N GLY A 84 3.64 17.25 12.27
CA GLY A 84 4.69 17.38 11.26
C GLY A 84 4.83 16.15 10.35
N GLY A 85 5.90 16.13 9.56
CA GLY A 85 6.16 15.03 8.64
C GLY A 85 6.69 13.79 9.36
N ILE A 86 6.36 12.61 8.84
CA ILE A 86 6.79 11.33 9.41
C ILE A 86 7.69 10.55 8.46
N LYS A 87 8.47 9.64 9.05
CA LYS A 87 9.32 8.70 8.33
C LYS A 87 9.00 7.30 8.80
N LEU A 88 8.37 6.51 7.93
CA LEU A 88 8.03 5.13 8.20
C LEU A 88 9.10 4.21 7.63
N ALA A 89 9.55 3.24 8.41
CA ALA A 89 10.49 2.23 7.92
C ALA A 89 9.80 1.36 6.86
N ARG A 90 10.59 0.84 5.94
CA ARG A 90 10.11 -0.17 4.99
C ARG A 90 9.98 -1.52 5.70
N GLU A 91 8.86 -1.70 6.38
CA GLU A 91 8.44 -2.96 6.99
C GLU A 91 7.23 -3.53 6.24
N PRO A 92 6.90 -4.82 6.41
CA PRO A 92 5.89 -5.49 5.60
C PRO A 92 4.54 -4.75 5.53
N PHE A 93 4.08 -4.20 6.66
CA PHE A 93 2.86 -3.40 6.72
C PHE A 93 2.93 -2.14 5.84
N VAL A 94 3.98 -1.34 5.99
CA VAL A 94 4.16 -0.09 5.23
C VAL A 94 4.38 -0.40 3.73
N GLU A 95 5.06 -1.50 3.41
CA GLU A 95 5.16 -1.99 2.02
C GLU A 95 3.79 -2.32 1.44
N GLY A 96 2.94 -3.01 2.22
CA GLY A 96 1.55 -3.27 1.87
C GLY A 96 0.80 -1.98 1.56
N VAL A 97 0.84 -0.99 2.46
CA VAL A 97 0.16 0.31 2.29
C VAL A 97 0.55 0.99 0.97
N VAL A 98 1.85 1.04 0.69
CA VAL A 98 2.37 1.63 -0.55
C VAL A 98 1.92 0.84 -1.79
N ALA A 99 1.91 -0.49 -1.72
CA ALA A 99 1.46 -1.36 -2.80
C ALA A 99 -0.04 -1.23 -3.08
N GLY A 100 -0.88 -1.21 -2.04
CA GLY A 100 -2.33 -1.03 -2.17
C GLY A 100 -2.70 0.33 -2.77
N ALA A 101 -2.02 1.38 -2.34
CA ALA A 101 -2.18 2.71 -2.94
C ALA A 101 -1.76 2.73 -4.41
N ALA A 102 -0.62 2.11 -4.76
CA ALA A 102 -0.16 2.03 -6.15
C ALA A 102 -1.12 1.26 -7.05
N TYR A 103 -1.78 0.21 -6.54
CA TYR A 103 -2.81 -0.51 -7.27
C TYR A 103 -4.00 0.39 -7.64
N ILE A 104 -4.46 1.23 -6.72
CA ILE A 104 -5.54 2.20 -6.98
C ILE A 104 -5.10 3.24 -8.00
N HIS A 105 -3.87 3.78 -7.86
CA HIS A 105 -3.31 4.70 -8.85
C HIS A 105 -3.37 4.11 -10.27
N ASP A 106 -2.90 2.88 -10.47
CA ASP A 106 -2.83 2.24 -11.78
C ASP A 106 -4.22 1.89 -12.32
N SER A 107 -5.13 1.51 -11.43
CA SER A 107 -6.54 1.32 -11.73
C SER A 107 -7.24 2.60 -12.19
N VAL A 108 -6.90 3.76 -11.62
CA VAL A 108 -7.43 5.06 -12.03
C VAL A 108 -6.80 5.51 -13.33
N LEU A 109 -5.47 5.44 -13.44
CA LEU A 109 -4.74 5.87 -14.63
C LEU A 109 -5.16 5.09 -15.88
N SER A 110 -5.30 3.77 -15.77
CA SER A 110 -5.76 2.93 -16.89
C SER A 110 -7.15 3.35 -17.39
N ARG A 111 -8.08 3.72 -16.49
CA ARG A 111 -9.42 4.20 -16.87
C ARG A 111 -9.41 5.60 -17.48
N LEU A 112 -8.51 6.48 -17.04
CA LEU A 112 -8.37 7.82 -17.59
C LEU A 112 -7.75 7.82 -19.00
N LEU A 113 -6.82 6.89 -19.26
CA LEU A 113 -6.13 6.76 -20.55
C LEU A 113 -6.98 6.02 -21.61
N VAL A 114 -7.96 5.22 -21.19
CA VAL A 114 -8.87 4.46 -22.07
C VAL A 114 -10.10 5.28 -22.49
N ARG A 115 -10.06 6.63 -22.44
CA ARG A 115 -11.20 7.42 -22.93
C ARG A 115 -11.46 7.14 -24.43
N PRO A 116 -12.74 6.94 -24.83
CA PRO A 116 -13.12 6.77 -26.24
C PRO A 116 -12.80 7.99 -27.09
#